data_AF-A0A528WGP6-F1
#
_entry.id   AF-A0A528WGP6-F1
#
_cell.length_a   1.000
_cell.length_b   1.000
_cell.length_c   1.000
_cell.angle_alpha   90.00
_cell.angle_beta   90.00
_cell.angle_gamma   90.00
#
_symmetry.space_group_name_H-M   'P 1'
#
loop_
_entity.id
_entity.type
_entity.pdbx_description
1 polymer ?
#
loop_
_entity_poly.entity_id
_entity_poly.type
_entity_poly.pdbx_seq_one_letter_code
_entity_poly.pdbx_strand_id
1 'polypeptide(L)'
;SGDIGQFNYSSSNYTSALNEQMAKLCDNAKKANIMVMTVALDMSSTDDGDKKAMAALKTCSSDSRFRKDPTDPSKPAKLFWNATGATLSDNFKEIANELSNLRVVG
;
A
#
# COMPACT_ATOMS: atom_id res chain seq x y z
N SER A 1 -22.55 31.26 -13.62
CA SER A 1 -21.60 30.63 -12.69
C SER A 1 -22.40 30.02 -11.56
N GLY A 2 -22.52 28.69 -11.53
CA GLY A 2 -23.25 28.00 -10.48
C GLY A 2 -22.31 27.72 -9.33
N ASP A 3 -22.51 28.41 -8.21
CA ASP A 3 -21.83 28.12 -6.96
C ASP A 3 -22.13 26.67 -6.56
N ILE A 4 -21.15 25.80 -6.75
CA ILE A 4 -21.18 24.44 -6.21
C ILE A 4 -21.04 24.60 -4.70
N GLY A 5 -22.17 24.52 -4.01
CA GLY A 5 -22.30 24.70 -2.58
C GLY A 5 -21.25 23.89 -1.81
N GLN A 6 -20.51 24.59 -0.95
CA GLN A 6 -19.44 24.13 -0.07
C GLN A 6 -19.86 23.08 0.99
N PHE A 7 -20.90 22.27 0.76
CA PHE A 7 -21.43 21.35 1.77
C PHE A 7 -21.85 19.97 1.24
N ASN A 8 -21.43 19.58 0.03
CA ASN A 8 -21.51 18.18 -0.41
C ASN A 8 -20.16 17.46 -0.21
N TYR A 9 -19.63 17.54 1.01
CA TYR A 9 -18.50 16.71 1.45
C TYR A 9 -18.99 15.29 1.73
N SER A 10 -19.38 14.56 0.70
CA SER A 10 -19.51 13.11 0.85
C SER A 10 -18.11 12.52 1.04
N SER A 11 -17.96 11.57 1.95
CA SER A 11 -16.71 10.87 2.30
C SER A 11 -15.91 10.39 1.07
N SER A 12 -16.59 10.22 -0.07
CA SER A 12 -15.99 9.89 -1.37
C SER A 12 -14.98 10.90 -1.90
N ASN A 13 -15.15 12.21 -1.65
CA ASN A 13 -14.24 13.24 -2.19
C ASN A 13 -12.96 13.35 -1.37
N TYR A 14 -13.06 13.17 -0.04
CA TYR A 14 -11.89 13.10 0.85
C TYR A 14 -11.04 11.87 0.58
N THR A 15 -11.65 10.69 0.44
CA THR A 15 -10.92 9.46 0.10
C THR A 15 -10.28 9.55 -1.28
N SER A 16 -10.94 10.16 -2.26
CA SER A 16 -10.36 10.35 -3.60
C SER A 16 -9.16 11.29 -3.58
N ALA A 17 -9.27 12.44 -2.91
CA ALA A 17 -8.16 13.38 -2.77
C ALA A 17 -6.97 12.79 -1.99
N LEU A 18 -7.24 12.00 -0.93
CA LEU A 18 -6.21 11.28 -0.19
C LEU A 18 -5.53 10.21 -1.05
N ASN A 19 -6.30 9.49 -1.87
CA ASN A 19 -5.76 8.50 -2.81
C ASN A 19 -4.87 9.15 -3.87
N GLU A 20 -5.26 10.32 -4.41
CA GLU A 20 -4.45 11.07 -5.37
C GLU A 20 -3.16 11.60 -4.74
N GLN A 21 -3.25 12.16 -3.53
CA GLN A 21 -2.07 12.61 -2.77
C GLN A 21 -1.12 11.46 -2.49
N MET A 22 -1.67 10.31 -2.08
CA MET A 22 -0.88 9.11 -1.84
C MET A 22 -0.24 8.62 -3.12
N ALA A 23 -0.97 8.48 -4.23
CA ALA A 23 -0.40 8.09 -5.52
C ALA A 23 0.78 8.99 -5.93
N LYS A 24 0.63 10.31 -5.77
CA LYS A 24 1.69 11.28 -6.08
C LYS A 24 2.90 11.15 -5.15
N LEU A 25 2.68 10.91 -3.86
CA LEU A 25 3.75 10.63 -2.91
C LEU A 25 4.51 9.36 -3.29
N CYS A 26 3.79 8.31 -3.68
CA CYS A 26 4.39 7.02 -4.05
C CYS A 26 5.17 7.12 -5.36
N ASP A 27 4.68 7.88 -6.33
CA ASP A 27 5.41 8.16 -7.58
C ASP A 27 6.70 8.93 -7.31
N ASN A 28 6.65 9.94 -6.44
CA ASN A 28 7.82 10.71 -6.05
C ASN A 28 8.83 9.86 -5.28
N ALA A 29 8.37 9.03 -4.34
CA ALA A 29 9.20 8.12 -3.57
C ALA A 29 9.91 7.11 -4.49
N LYS A 30 9.16 6.49 -5.41
CA LYS A 30 9.72 5.56 -6.41
C LYS A 30 10.74 6.25 -7.31
N LYS A 31 10.47 7.47 -7.78
CA LYS A 31 11.43 8.27 -8.57
C LYS A 31 12.70 8.62 -7.79
N ALA A 32 12.60 8.81 -6.49
CA ALA A 32 13.74 9.05 -5.59
C ALA A 32 14.47 7.76 -5.16
N ASN A 33 14.14 6.60 -5.75
CA ASN A 33 14.65 5.28 -5.35
C ASN A 33 14.36 4.90 -3.88
N ILE A 34 13.32 5.48 -3.28
CA ILE A 34 12.87 5.14 -1.94
C ILE A 34 11.95 3.93 -2.04
N MET A 35 12.25 2.90 -1.24
CA MET A 35 11.41 1.73 -1.12
C MET A 35 10.19 2.04 -0.23
N VAL A 36 9.00 1.86 -0.80
CA VAL A 36 7.73 2.05 -0.10
C VAL A 36 7.16 0.70 0.31
N MET A 37 7.06 0.48 1.62
CA MET A 37 6.46 -0.71 2.24
C MET A 37 5.18 -0.27 2.94
N THR A 38 4.10 -1.05 2.81
CA THR A 38 2.80 -0.64 3.32
C THR A 38 2.15 -1.76 4.13
N VAL A 39 1.74 -1.45 5.35
CA VAL A 39 1.02 -2.37 6.23
C VAL A 39 -0.34 -1.77 6.52
N ALA A 40 -1.39 -2.37 5.96
CA ALA A 40 -2.76 -2.13 6.36
C ALA A 40 -3.05 -2.90 7.65
N LEU A 41 -3.87 -2.32 8.53
CA LEU A 41 -4.26 -2.92 9.80
C LEU A 41 -5.76 -3.23 9.77
N ASP A 42 -6.07 -4.52 9.88
CA ASP A 42 -7.40 -5.08 10.05
C ASP A 42 -8.43 -4.60 9.00
N MET A 43 -7.97 -4.41 7.76
CA MET A 43 -8.86 -4.03 6.66
C MET A 43 -9.65 -5.24 6.17
N SER A 44 -10.95 -5.03 5.97
CA SER A 44 -11.85 -6.08 5.53
C SER A 44 -11.68 -6.37 4.03
N SER A 45 -11.55 -7.66 3.69
CA SER A 45 -11.59 -8.11 2.30
C SER A 45 -13.01 -8.23 1.75
N THR A 46 -14.05 -7.98 2.55
CA THR A 46 -15.45 -8.05 2.14
C THR A 46 -16.07 -6.66 1.96
N ASP A 47 -15.57 -5.64 2.67
CA ASP A 47 -15.99 -4.25 2.53
C ASP A 47 -15.39 -3.60 1.28
N ASP A 48 -16.23 -2.94 0.47
CA ASP A 48 -15.80 -2.36 -0.81
C ASP A 48 -14.96 -1.08 -0.65
N GLY A 49 -15.13 -0.35 0.45
CA GLY A 49 -14.28 0.79 0.79
C GLY A 49 -12.87 0.32 1.15
N ASP A 50 -12.78 -0.70 1.99
CA ASP A 50 -11.52 -1.29 2.40
C ASP A 50 -10.77 -1.93 1.24
N LYS A 51 -11.46 -2.67 0.36
CA LYS A 51 -10.85 -3.20 -0.88
C LYS A 51 -10.23 -2.11 -1.73
N LYS A 52 -10.92 -0.98 -1.92
CA LYS A 52 -10.42 0.15 -2.72
C LYS A 52 -9.18 0.78 -2.09
N ALA A 53 -9.21 1.01 -0.77
CA ALA A 53 -8.07 1.55 -0.05
C ALA A 53 -6.89 0.57 -0.05
N MET A 54 -7.11 -0.73 0.18
CA MET A 54 -6.07 -1.76 0.06
C MET A 54 -5.47 -1.81 -1.35
N ALA A 55 -6.28 -1.68 -2.41
CA ALA A 55 -5.79 -1.64 -3.78
C ALA A 55 -4.91 -0.40 -4.04
N ALA A 56 -5.32 0.78 -3.55
CA ALA A 56 -4.53 2.00 -3.65
C ALA A 56 -3.19 1.88 -2.90
N LEU A 57 -3.22 1.36 -1.67
CA LEU A 57 -2.04 1.08 -0.85
C LEU A 57 -1.11 0.08 -1.54
N LYS A 58 -1.63 -1.04 -2.05
CA LYS A 58 -0.85 -2.06 -2.77
C LYS A 58 -0.21 -1.52 -4.06
N THR A 59 -0.89 -0.60 -4.74
CA THR A 59 -0.35 0.08 -5.95
C THR A 59 0.79 1.02 -5.59
N CYS A 60 0.66 1.73 -4.46
CA CYS A 60 1.69 2.59 -3.91
C CYS A 60 2.94 1.80 -3.48
N SER A 61 2.76 0.62 -2.90
CA SER A 61 3.87 -0.22 -2.43
C SER A 61 4.83 -0.59 -3.56
N SER A 62 6.11 -0.68 -3.21
CA SER A 62 7.17 -1.12 -4.11
C SER A 62 7.11 -2.63 -4.33
N ASP A 63 7.76 -3.08 -5.40
CA ASP A 63 7.99 -4.49 -5.63
C ASP A 63 9.13 -5.00 -4.75
N SER A 64 8.97 -6.21 -4.21
CA SER A 64 10.02 -6.91 -3.49
C SER A 64 11.18 -7.21 -4.42
N ARG A 65 12.39 -7.15 -3.88
CA ARG A 65 13.61 -7.50 -4.64
C ARG A 65 13.97 -8.98 -4.51
N PHE A 66 13.31 -9.72 -3.61
CA PHE A 66 13.65 -11.11 -3.30
C PHE A 66 12.44 -12.04 -3.31
N ARG A 67 11.30 -11.60 -2.80
CA ARG A 67 10.08 -12.39 -2.73
C ARG A 67 9.35 -12.35 -4.07
N LYS A 68 8.89 -13.51 -4.51
CA LYS A 68 8.01 -13.67 -5.66
C LYS A 68 6.56 -13.69 -5.20
N ASP A 69 5.64 -13.21 -6.03
CA ASP A 69 4.22 -13.26 -5.72
C ASP A 69 3.79 -14.73 -5.60
N PRO A 70 3.17 -15.15 -4.47
CA PRO A 70 2.74 -16.53 -4.28
C PRO A 70 1.64 -16.96 -5.25
N THR A 71 0.89 -16.00 -5.81
CA THR A 71 -0.17 -16.25 -6.81
C THR A 71 0.36 -16.20 -8.25
N ASP A 72 1.52 -15.57 -8.47
CA ASP A 72 2.18 -15.49 -9.77
C ASP A 72 3.72 -15.44 -9.60
N PRO A 73 4.40 -16.60 -9.60
CA PRO A 73 5.85 -16.68 -9.39
C PRO A 73 6.70 -15.99 -10.47
N SER A 74 6.08 -15.51 -11.57
CA SER A 74 6.77 -14.73 -12.60
C SER A 74 6.96 -13.27 -12.22
N LYS A 75 6.26 -12.79 -11.18
CA LYS A 75 6.28 -11.40 -10.73
C LYS A 75 6.87 -11.28 -9.32
N PRO A 76 7.57 -10.17 -9.02
CA PRO A 76 7.94 -9.86 -7.64
C PRO A 76 6.69 -9.62 -6.79
N ALA A 77 6.73 -10.04 -5.53
CA ALA A 77 5.66 -9.77 -4.59
C ALA A 77 5.58 -8.26 -4.28
N LYS A 78 4.37 -7.70 -4.16
CA LYS A 78 4.21 -6.34 -3.64
C LYS A 78 4.60 -6.29 -2.17
N LEU A 79 5.29 -5.22 -1.75
CA LEU A 79 5.61 -4.92 -0.35
C LEU A 79 4.39 -4.35 0.38
N PHE A 80 3.27 -5.08 0.30
CA PHE A 80 2.00 -4.76 0.91
C PHE A 80 1.55 -5.93 1.78
N TRP A 81 1.16 -5.63 3.01
CA TRP A 81 0.59 -6.60 3.94
C TRP A 81 -0.72 -6.06 4.50
N ASN A 82 -1.73 -6.92 4.60
CA ASN A 82 -2.91 -6.66 5.41
C ASN A 82 -2.78 -7.50 6.69
N ALA A 83 -2.41 -6.85 7.78
CA ALA A 83 -2.16 -7.49 9.07
C ALA A 83 -3.39 -7.39 9.95
N THR A 84 -3.71 -8.46 10.67
CA THR A 84 -4.64 -8.40 11.80
C THR A 84 -3.84 -8.35 13.10
N GLY A 85 -4.48 -8.07 14.24
CA GLY A 85 -3.80 -8.13 15.54
C GLY A 85 -3.13 -9.48 15.82
N ALA A 86 -3.63 -10.57 15.22
CA ALA A 86 -3.04 -11.91 15.33
C ALA A 86 -1.82 -12.11 14.41
N THR A 87 -1.80 -11.50 13.23
CA THR A 87 -0.73 -11.73 12.21
C THR A 87 0.29 -10.61 12.13
N LEU A 88 0.11 -9.52 12.90
CA LEU A 88 0.98 -8.35 12.87
C LEU A 88 2.45 -8.70 13.13
N SER A 89 2.72 -9.51 14.16
CA SER A 89 4.08 -9.92 14.52
C SER A 89 4.76 -10.71 13.40
N ASP A 90 4.03 -11.57 12.70
CA ASP A 90 4.60 -12.37 11.61
C ASP A 90 4.85 -11.52 10.36
N ASN A 91 3.94 -10.60 10.04
CA ASN A 91 4.15 -9.62 8.96
C ASN A 91 5.39 -8.74 9.21
N PHE A 92 5.63 -8.31 10.46
CA PHE A 92 6.85 -7.57 10.79
C PHE A 92 8.12 -8.43 10.68
N LYS A 93 8.06 -9.73 10.98
CA LYS A 93 9.21 -10.64 10.71
C LYS A 93 9.48 -10.76 9.22
N GLU A 94 8.45 -10.84 8.38
CA GLU A 94 8.64 -10.84 6.92
C GLU A 94 9.27 -9.54 6.42
N ILE A 95 8.82 -8.40 6.93
CA ILE A 95 9.41 -7.10 6.64
C ILE A 95 10.88 -7.06 7.07
N ALA A 96 11.20 -7.57 8.26
CA ALA A 96 12.57 -7.63 8.76
C ALA A 96 13.46 -8.52 7.87
N ASN A 97 12.94 -9.65 7.39
CA ASN A 97 13.65 -10.53 6.45
C ASN A 97 13.90 -9.83 5.10
N GLU A 98 12.91 -9.09 4.58
CA GLU A 98 13.07 -8.29 3.37
C GLU A 98 14.20 -7.24 3.54
N LEU A 99 14.18 -6.49 4.64
CA LEU A 99 15.18 -5.49 4.95
C LEU A 99 16.58 -6.09 5.19
N SER A 100 16.64 -7.26 5.83
CA SER A 100 17.89 -7.99 6.05
C SER A 100 18.52 -8.41 4.72
N ASN A 101 17.73 -8.96 3.81
CA ASN A 101 18.20 -9.37 2.49
C ASN A 101 18.62 -8.18 1.62
N LEU A 102 17.96 -7.02 1.75
CA LEU A 102 18.37 -5.78 1.07
C LEU A 102 19.79 -5.35 1.43
N ARG A 103 20.22 -5.57 2.69
CA ARG A 103 21.55 -5.20 3.17
C ARG A 103 22.65 -6.12 2.63
N VAL A 104 22.33 -7.36 2.28
CA VAL A 104 23.31 -8.38 1.88
C VAL A 104 23.74 -8.25 0.41
N VAL A 105 22.99 -7.50 -0.42
CA VAL A 105 23.31 -7.30 -1.86
C VAL A 105 24.05 -5.99 -2.15
N GLY A 106 24.69 -5.39 -1.15
CA GLY A 106 25.57 -4.23 -1.28
C GLY A 106 27.01 -4.63 -1.57
#